data_AF-A0A9Q8VHL2-F1
#
_entry.id   AF-A0A9Q8VHL2-F1
#
_cell.length_a   1.000
_cell.length_b   1.000
_cell.length_c   1.000
_cell.angle_alpha   90.00
_cell.angle_beta   90.00
_cell.angle_gamma   90.00
#
_symmetry.space_group_name_H-M   'P 1'
#
loop_
_entity.id
_entity.type
_entity.pdbx_description
1 polymer ?
#
loop_
_entity_poly.entity_id
_entity_poly.type
_entity_poly.pdbx_seq_one_letter_code
_entity_poly.pdbx_strand_id
1 'polypeptide(L)'
;MAAQAQTALPVDVPVFSREKEAISALRDDLLPQDRLIIQSPYSDPEHLLDLDTLDRENALLAQALARLRATRDDYATAPYTESFNWSEVIAELKQLAEASGKGFKETSFYIVAFRSQIKPSTEYSHLGELDKAAHAEAVASGGFLK
;
A
#
# COMPACT_ATOMS: atom_id res chain seq x y z
N MET A 1 13.29 -50.84 35.36
CA MET A 1 12.07 -50.02 35.21
C MET A 1 12.52 -48.58 34.94
N ALA A 2 12.19 -48.12 33.74
CA ALA A 2 12.20 -46.76 33.19
C ALA A 2 13.49 -45.92 33.22
N ALA A 3 14.14 -45.84 32.05
CA ALA A 3 15.02 -44.76 31.65
C ALA A 3 14.21 -43.48 31.40
N GLN A 4 14.65 -42.35 31.94
CA GLN A 4 14.14 -41.03 31.57
C GLN A 4 15.10 -40.42 30.56
N ALA A 5 14.70 -40.42 29.28
CA ALA A 5 15.33 -39.63 28.25
C ALA A 5 14.81 -38.19 28.39
N GLN A 6 15.70 -37.25 28.73
CA GLN A 6 15.42 -35.82 28.62
C GLN A 6 15.53 -35.44 27.14
N THR A 7 14.37 -35.15 26.54
CA THR A 7 14.25 -34.56 25.20
C THR A 7 14.83 -33.15 25.26
N ALA A 8 15.96 -32.94 24.58
CA ALA A 8 16.51 -31.60 24.37
C ALA A 8 15.51 -30.78 23.53
N LEU A 9 15.15 -29.60 24.03
CA LEU A 9 14.42 -28.60 23.26
C LEU A 9 15.24 -28.22 22.01
N PRO A 10 14.61 -27.93 20.86
CA PRO A 10 15.34 -27.49 19.68
C PRO A 10 16.07 -26.20 20.02
N VAL A 11 17.40 -26.25 19.95
CA VAL A 11 18.26 -25.07 20.00
C VAL A 11 17.91 -24.24 18.78
N ASP A 12 17.33 -23.06 18.98
CA ASP A 12 17.14 -22.08 17.92
C ASP A 12 18.51 -21.76 17.32
N VAL A 13 18.73 -22.25 16.10
CA VAL A 13 20.01 -22.12 15.42
C VAL A 13 20.13 -20.66 14.95
N PRO A 14 21.08 -19.85 15.45
CA PRO A 14 21.11 -18.39 15.22
C PRO A 14 21.54 -17.97 13.81
N VAL A 15 21.52 -18.88 12.84
CA VAL A 15 22.30 -18.74 11.59
C VAL A 15 21.58 -17.95 10.51
N PHE A 16 20.25 -17.79 10.57
CA PHE A 16 19.49 -17.18 9.47
C PHE A 16 18.99 -15.76 9.73
N SER A 17 19.14 -15.21 10.94
CA SER A 17 18.67 -13.85 11.24
C SER A 17 19.50 -12.79 10.52
N ARG A 18 20.84 -12.91 10.59
CA ARG A 18 21.75 -11.97 9.90
C ARG A 18 21.69 -12.08 8.39
N GLU A 19 21.51 -13.30 7.87
CA GLU A 19 21.36 -13.50 6.42
C GLU A 19 20.03 -12.93 5.93
N LYS A 20 18.95 -13.10 6.68
CA LYS A 20 17.64 -12.50 6.36
C LYS A 20 17.67 -10.97 6.43
N GLU A 21 18.35 -10.41 7.44
CA GLU A 21 18.59 -8.97 7.57
C GLU A 21 19.46 -8.44 6.41
N ALA A 22 20.53 -9.15 6.05
CA ALA A 22 21.38 -8.79 4.93
C ALA A 22 20.65 -8.90 3.58
N ILE A 23 19.80 -9.92 3.38
CA ILE A 23 18.95 -10.06 2.19
C ILE A 23 17.90 -8.95 2.14
N SER A 24 17.31 -8.57 3.28
CA SER A 24 16.37 -7.44 3.37
C SER A 24 17.06 -6.12 3.04
N ALA A 25 18.24 -5.86 3.62
CA ALA A 25 19.02 -4.65 3.36
C ALA A 25 19.50 -4.59 1.90
N LEU A 26 19.95 -5.71 1.33
CA LEU A 26 20.28 -5.80 -0.09
C LEU A 26 19.05 -5.58 -0.98
N ARG A 27 17.87 -6.06 -0.58
CA ARG A 27 16.61 -5.81 -1.28
C ARG A 27 16.22 -4.34 -1.21
N ASP A 28 16.39 -3.69 -0.06
CA ASP A 28 16.09 -2.27 0.14
C ASP A 28 17.08 -1.36 -0.62
N ASP A 29 18.34 -1.77 -0.77
CA ASP A 29 19.37 -1.09 -1.58
C ASP A 29 19.19 -1.33 -3.09
N LEU A 30 18.61 -2.48 -3.50
CA LEU A 30 18.41 -2.84 -4.91
C LEU A 30 17.07 -2.32 -5.48
N LEU A 31 16.10 -1.98 -4.63
CA LEU A 31 14.84 -1.39 -5.05
C LEU A 31 14.99 0.14 -5.01
N PRO A 32 14.91 0.84 -6.15
CA PRO A 32 14.87 2.30 -6.14
C PRO A 32 13.71 2.71 -5.23
N GLN A 33 13.98 3.58 -4.25
CA GLN A 33 12.96 4.16 -3.37
C GLN A 33 11.86 4.89 -4.19
N ASP A 34 12.13 5.18 -5.47
CA ASP A 34 11.19 5.76 -6.43
C ASP A 34 10.22 4.72 -7.05
N ARG A 35 10.44 3.41 -6.88
CA ARG A 35 9.64 2.33 -7.48
C ARG A 35 8.50 1.86 -6.57
N LEU A 36 8.76 1.72 -5.27
CA LEU A 36 7.81 1.22 -4.30
C LEU A 36 7.21 2.37 -3.50
N ILE A 37 5.90 2.54 -3.54
CA ILE A 37 5.22 3.64 -2.84
C ILE A 37 4.14 3.15 -1.89
N ILE A 38 3.98 3.88 -0.78
CA ILE A 38 2.97 3.61 0.24
C ILE A 38 1.63 4.20 -0.21
N GLN A 39 0.66 3.35 -0.55
CA GLN A 39 -0.71 3.77 -0.88
C GLN A 39 -1.73 3.44 0.19
N SER A 40 -1.49 2.39 0.97
CA SER A 40 -2.36 1.94 2.06
C SER A 40 -1.94 2.52 3.41
N PRO A 41 -2.77 2.38 4.47
CA PRO A 41 -2.37 2.66 5.85
C PRO A 41 -1.23 1.77 6.37
N TYR A 42 -0.91 0.68 5.66
CA TYR A 42 0.11 -0.30 6.02
C TYR A 42 1.39 -0.08 5.21
N SER A 43 2.54 -0.21 5.88
CA SER A 43 3.87 0.02 5.29
C SER A 43 4.70 -1.26 5.16
N ASP A 44 4.10 -2.44 5.39
CA ASP A 44 4.81 -3.69 5.22
C ASP A 44 5.08 -3.94 3.73
N PRO A 45 6.13 -4.70 3.36
CA PRO A 45 6.54 -4.87 1.98
C PRO A 45 5.45 -5.39 1.03
N GLU A 46 4.50 -6.17 1.53
CA GLU A 46 3.37 -6.71 0.76
C GLU A 46 2.26 -5.68 0.48
N HIS A 47 2.32 -4.51 1.11
CA HIS A 47 1.37 -3.39 0.94
C HIS A 47 1.94 -2.25 0.09
N LEU A 48 3.20 -2.36 -0.34
CA LEU A 48 3.85 -1.35 -1.17
C LEU A 48 3.44 -1.55 -2.63
N LEU A 49 2.94 -0.49 -3.25
CA LEU A 49 2.60 -0.49 -4.67
C LEU A 49 3.89 -0.38 -5.50
N ASP A 50 4.08 -1.33 -6.41
CA ASP A 50 5.21 -1.35 -7.34
C ASP A 50 4.85 -0.64 -8.65
N LEU A 51 5.42 0.54 -8.86
CA LEU A 51 5.16 1.37 -10.03
C LEU A 51 5.59 0.73 -11.36
N ASP A 52 6.56 -0.19 -11.35
CA ASP A 52 7.01 -0.88 -12.57
C ASP A 52 6.00 -1.95 -13.03
N THR A 53 5.05 -2.32 -12.17
CA THR A 53 3.96 -3.25 -12.53
C THR A 53 2.78 -2.57 -13.22
N LEU A 54 2.76 -1.23 -13.22
CA LEU A 54 1.69 -0.43 -13.79
C LEU A 54 2.05 0.09 -15.18
N ASP A 55 1.03 0.37 -15.99
CA ASP A 55 1.25 1.25 -17.13
C ASP A 55 1.58 2.67 -16.65
N ARG A 56 2.08 3.47 -17.58
CA ARG A 56 2.59 4.82 -17.31
C ARG A 56 1.52 5.72 -16.71
N GLU A 57 0.32 5.73 -17.27
CA GLU A 57 -0.76 6.61 -16.82
C GLU A 57 -1.20 6.25 -15.40
N ASN A 58 -1.31 4.96 -15.09
CA ASN A 58 -1.58 4.45 -13.75
C ASN A 58 -0.44 4.78 -12.76
N ALA A 59 0.82 4.60 -13.17
CA ALA A 59 1.97 4.90 -12.32
C ALA A 59 2.08 6.39 -11.96
N LEU A 60 1.84 7.28 -12.93
CA LEU A 60 1.84 8.73 -12.69
C LEU A 60 0.67 9.16 -11.81
N LEU A 61 -0.53 8.60 -12.04
CA LEU A 61 -1.68 8.89 -11.19
C LEU A 61 -1.47 8.39 -9.75
N ALA A 62 -0.94 7.18 -9.57
CA ALA A 62 -0.64 6.64 -8.25
C ALA A 62 0.32 7.55 -7.47
N GLN A 63 1.40 8.01 -8.10
CA GLN A 63 2.33 8.98 -7.49
C GLN A 63 1.62 10.27 -7.06
N ALA A 64 0.77 10.83 -7.92
CA ALA A 64 0.01 12.03 -7.58
C ALA A 64 -0.99 11.78 -6.42
N LEU A 65 -1.65 10.62 -6.40
CA LEU A 65 -2.60 10.22 -5.36
C LEU A 65 -1.95 9.99 -4.00
N ALA A 66 -0.63 9.78 -3.92
CA ALA A 66 0.07 9.74 -2.65
C ALA A 66 -0.08 11.07 -1.85
N ARG A 67 -0.39 12.18 -2.53
CA ARG A 67 -0.68 13.50 -1.92
C ARG A 67 -2.16 13.73 -1.61
N LEU A 68 -3.03 12.76 -1.92
CA LEU A 68 -4.47 12.86 -1.67
C LEU A 68 -4.72 12.92 -0.16
N ARG A 69 -5.42 13.96 0.28
CA ARG A 69 -5.85 14.14 1.67
C ARG A 69 -7.25 14.73 1.74
N ALA A 70 -7.96 14.40 2.81
CA ALA A 70 -9.22 15.05 3.13
C ALA A 70 -8.98 16.54 3.42
N THR A 71 -9.85 17.41 2.90
CA THR A 71 -9.80 18.87 3.11
C THR A 71 -10.86 19.36 4.10
N ARG A 72 -11.71 18.45 4.59
CA ARG A 72 -12.83 18.70 5.50
C ARG A 72 -13.02 17.52 6.45
N ASP A 73 -13.54 17.80 7.64
CA ASP A 73 -13.73 16.79 8.69
C ASP A 73 -14.88 15.82 8.39
N ASP A 74 -15.89 16.25 7.63
CA ASP A 74 -17.05 15.46 7.22
C ASP A 74 -16.87 14.75 5.87
N TYR A 75 -15.63 14.60 5.39
CA TYR A 75 -15.29 14.00 4.09
C TYR A 75 -15.94 12.61 3.86
N ALA A 76 -16.17 11.85 4.94
CA ALA A 76 -16.76 10.52 4.87
C ALA A 76 -18.21 10.52 4.35
N THR A 77 -18.94 11.63 4.51
CA THR A 77 -20.34 11.77 4.10
C THR A 77 -20.57 12.88 3.07
N ALA A 78 -19.65 13.86 2.96
CA ALA A 78 -19.71 14.94 1.99
C ALA A 78 -19.53 14.46 0.52
N PRO A 79 -19.85 15.30 -0.50
CA PRO A 79 -19.60 14.96 -1.90
C PRO A 79 -18.11 14.69 -2.17
N TYR A 80 -17.81 13.59 -2.88
CA TYR A 80 -16.45 13.12 -3.07
C TYR A 80 -15.55 14.12 -3.82
N THR A 81 -16.11 14.87 -4.78
CA THR A 81 -15.41 15.90 -5.55
C THR A 81 -14.98 17.12 -4.73
N GLU A 82 -15.61 17.34 -3.56
CA GLU A 82 -15.32 18.47 -2.67
C GLU A 82 -14.54 18.06 -1.41
N SER A 83 -14.42 16.75 -1.19
CA SER A 83 -13.92 16.19 0.06
C SER A 83 -12.40 16.10 0.13
N PHE A 84 -11.73 16.21 -1.03
CA PHE A 84 -10.29 16.02 -1.16
C PHE A 84 -9.64 17.15 -1.96
N ASN A 85 -8.32 17.25 -1.84
CA ASN A 85 -7.47 18.23 -2.53
C ASN A 85 -7.25 17.91 -4.02
N TRP A 86 -8.31 17.60 -4.77
CA TRP A 86 -8.23 17.20 -6.18
C TRP A 86 -7.42 18.16 -7.05
N SER A 87 -7.56 19.48 -6.86
CA SER A 87 -6.79 20.46 -7.62
C SER A 87 -5.27 20.31 -7.46
N GLU A 88 -4.81 19.95 -6.26
CA GLU A 88 -3.39 19.70 -5.99
C GLU A 88 -2.92 18.38 -6.61
N VAL A 89 -3.72 17.33 -6.48
CA VAL A 89 -3.43 16.01 -7.10
C VAL A 89 -3.33 16.13 -8.62
N ILE A 90 -4.26 16.84 -9.26
CA ILE A 90 -4.24 17.04 -10.71
C ILE A 90 -3.08 17.96 -11.15
N ALA A 91 -2.69 18.93 -10.33
CA ALA A 91 -1.51 19.75 -10.60
C ALA A 91 -0.21 18.92 -10.53
N GLU A 92 -0.07 18.07 -9.51
CA GLU A 92 1.05 17.13 -9.37
C GLU A 92 1.12 16.18 -10.56
N LEU A 93 -0.01 15.58 -10.97
CA LEU A 93 -0.07 14.68 -12.12
C LEU A 93 0.44 15.36 -13.41
N LYS A 94 0.06 16.62 -13.63
CA LYS A 94 0.53 17.40 -14.79
C LYS A 94 2.04 17.64 -14.73
N GLN A 95 2.56 18.00 -13.56
CA GLN A 95 4.00 18.19 -13.36
C GLN A 95 4.78 16.90 -13.60
N LEU A 96 4.31 15.76 -13.09
CA LEU A 96 4.92 14.45 -13.32
C LEU A 96 4.88 14.04 -14.80
N ALA A 97 3.76 14.30 -15.49
CA ALA A 97 3.62 14.05 -16.92
C ALA A 97 4.57 14.90 -17.78
N GLU A 98 4.74 16.18 -17.44
CA GLU A 98 5.67 17.10 -18.10
C GLU A 98 7.13 16.70 -17.85
N ALA A 99 7.50 16.48 -16.58
CA ALA A 99 8.86 16.13 -16.18
C ALA A 99 9.36 14.82 -16.81
N SER A 100 8.46 13.87 -17.06
CA SER A 100 8.79 12.59 -17.67
C SER A 100 8.98 12.64 -19.19
N GLY A 101 8.71 13.78 -19.85
CA GLY A 101 9.06 14.05 -21.24
C GLY A 101 8.34 13.24 -22.32
N LYS A 102 7.42 12.33 -21.97
CA LYS A 102 6.67 11.48 -22.91
C LYS A 102 5.16 11.77 -22.95
N GLY A 103 4.72 12.87 -22.34
CA GLY A 103 3.31 13.27 -22.26
C GLY A 103 2.44 12.32 -21.43
N PHE A 104 1.11 12.50 -21.51
CA PHE A 104 0.09 11.70 -20.84
C PHE A 104 -1.01 11.33 -21.85
N LYS A 105 -1.34 10.04 -22.00
CA LYS A 105 -2.42 9.61 -22.89
C LYS A 105 -3.78 9.91 -22.27
N GLU A 106 -4.74 10.28 -23.10
CA GLU A 106 -6.13 10.44 -22.66
C GLU A 106 -6.62 9.14 -22.01
N THR A 107 -6.94 9.22 -20.72
CA THR A 107 -7.30 8.08 -19.88
C THR A 107 -8.41 8.50 -18.92
N SER A 108 -9.41 7.63 -18.77
CA SER A 108 -10.54 7.85 -17.86
C SER A 108 -10.41 6.96 -16.64
N PHE A 109 -10.50 7.56 -15.46
CA PHE A 109 -10.50 6.88 -14.17
C PHE A 109 -11.87 6.97 -13.53
N TYR A 110 -12.31 5.90 -12.89
CA TYR A 110 -13.60 5.82 -12.21
C TYR A 110 -13.37 5.56 -10.73
N ILE A 111 -14.16 6.21 -9.90
CA ILE A 111 -14.08 6.07 -8.45
C ILE A 111 -15.38 5.43 -7.96
N VAL A 112 -15.23 4.35 -7.20
CA VAL A 112 -16.33 3.66 -6.52
C VAL A 112 -16.17 3.88 -5.02
N ALA A 113 -17.09 4.63 -4.42
CA ALA A 113 -17.07 4.93 -3.00
C ALA A 113 -18.16 4.14 -2.25
N PHE A 114 -17.74 3.24 -1.37
CA PHE A 114 -18.65 2.53 -0.47
C PHE A 114 -18.79 3.29 0.84
N ARG A 115 -20.04 3.50 1.29
CA ARG A 115 -20.35 4.16 2.56
C ARG A 115 -21.10 3.18 3.46
N SER A 116 -20.36 2.37 4.19
CA SER A 116 -20.90 1.40 5.14
C SER A 116 -20.81 1.93 6.57
N GLN A 117 -21.74 1.48 7.43
CA GLN A 117 -21.71 1.75 8.86
C GLN A 117 -21.35 0.46 9.60
N ILE A 118 -20.38 0.55 10.50
CA ILE A 118 -19.98 -0.58 11.35
C ILE A 118 -21.11 -0.85 12.35
N LYS A 119 -21.48 -2.13 12.50
CA LYS A 119 -22.47 -2.52 13.52
C LYS A 119 -21.85 -2.37 14.91
N PRO A 120 -22.59 -1.88 15.92
CA PRO A 120 -22.06 -1.73 17.28
C PRO A 120 -21.54 -3.03 17.91
N SER A 121 -22.03 -4.19 17.45
CA SER A 121 -21.63 -5.51 17.94
C SER A 121 -20.38 -6.08 17.26
N THR A 122 -19.72 -5.33 16.37
CA THR A 122 -18.55 -5.83 15.64
C THR A 122 -17.31 -5.80 16.51
N GLU A 123 -16.59 -6.92 16.58
CA GLU A 123 -15.26 -6.96 17.19
C GLU A 123 -14.22 -6.34 16.25
N TYR A 124 -13.64 -5.22 16.67
CA TYR A 124 -12.73 -4.41 15.85
C TYR A 124 -11.40 -5.08 15.54
N SER A 125 -10.94 -6.00 16.38
CA SER A 125 -9.68 -6.73 16.18
C SER A 125 -9.69 -7.54 14.88
N HIS A 126 -10.76 -8.28 14.62
CA HIS A 126 -10.89 -9.07 13.39
C HIS A 126 -11.04 -8.20 12.13
N LEU A 127 -11.61 -7.00 12.25
CA LEU A 127 -11.73 -6.09 11.11
C LEU A 127 -10.37 -5.59 10.62
N GLY A 128 -9.45 -5.25 11.54
CA GLY A 128 -8.12 -4.77 11.17
C GLY A 128 -7.29 -5.83 10.43
N GLU A 129 -7.36 -7.09 10.86
CA GLU A 129 -6.66 -8.19 10.19
C GLU A 129 -7.21 -8.45 8.78
N LEU A 130 -8.54 -8.44 8.63
CA LEU A 130 -9.19 -8.60 7.33
C LEU A 130 -8.91 -7.44 6.38
N ASP A 131 -8.92 -6.21 6.90
CA ASP A 131 -8.58 -5.00 6.14
C ASP A 131 -7.14 -5.04 5.63
N LYS A 132 -6.19 -5.38 6.51
CA LYS A 132 -4.78 -5.54 6.15
C LYS A 132 -4.57 -6.62 5.08
N ALA A 133 -5.24 -7.76 5.20
CA ALA A 133 -5.16 -8.82 4.21
C ALA A 133 -5.76 -8.40 2.85
N ALA A 134 -6.90 -7.69 2.86
CA ALA A 134 -7.53 -7.18 1.65
C ALA A 134 -6.65 -6.16 0.92
N HIS A 135 -5.96 -5.27 1.64
CA HIS A 135 -5.00 -4.35 1.02
C HIS A 135 -3.84 -5.08 0.34
N ALA A 136 -3.28 -6.12 0.99
CA ALA A 136 -2.21 -6.93 0.39
C ALA A 136 -2.68 -7.64 -0.91
N GLU A 137 -3.89 -8.20 -0.90
CA GLU A 137 -4.49 -8.82 -2.09
C GLU A 137 -4.71 -7.80 -3.23
N ALA A 138 -5.20 -6.60 -2.90
CA ALA A 138 -5.46 -5.55 -3.88
C ALA A 138 -4.17 -5.03 -4.53
N VAL A 139 -3.09 -4.89 -3.75
CA VAL A 139 -1.75 -4.55 -4.25
C VAL A 139 -1.20 -5.66 -5.14
N ALA A 140 -1.28 -6.91 -4.70
CA ALA A 140 -0.82 -8.06 -5.49
C ALA A 140 -1.57 -8.22 -6.83
N SER A 141 -2.83 -7.78 -6.88
CA SER A 141 -3.66 -7.77 -8.10
C SER A 141 -3.34 -6.61 -9.05
N GLY A 142 -2.50 -5.65 -8.65
CA GLY A 142 -2.08 -4.51 -9.46
C GLY A 142 -3.13 -3.39 -9.62
N GLY A 143 -4.24 -3.47 -8.88
CA GLY A 143 -5.38 -2.55 -9.01
C GLY A 143 -5.45 -1.45 -7.94
N PHE A 144 -4.54 -1.46 -6.96
CA PHE A 144 -4.64 -0.59 -5.79
C PHE A 144 -3.80 0.68 -5.94
N LEU A 145 -4.39 1.73 -6.52
CA LEU A 145 -3.70 3.00 -6.77
C LEU A 145 -3.74 3.98 -5.58
N LYS A 146 -4.75 3.88 -4.69
CA LYS A 146 -4.88 4.67 -3.45
C LYS A 146 -5.92 4.08 -2.50
#